data_AF-A0A0N5BRB0-F1
#
_entry.id   AF-A0A0N5BRB0-F1
#
_cell.length_a   1.000
_cell.length_b   1.000
_cell.length_c   1.000
_cell.angle_alpha   90.00
_cell.angle_beta   90.00
_cell.angle_gamma   90.00
#
_symmetry.space_group_name_H-M   'P 1'
#
loop_
_entity.id
_entity.type
_entity.pdbx_description
1 polymer ?
#
loop_
_entity_poly.entity_id
_entity_poly.type
_entity_poly.pdbx_seq_one_letter_code
_entity_poly.pdbx_strand_id
1 'polypeptide(L)'
;MYSDIMDDDGDKQLMEPDSSDNNNNNNNNNNDGFYSLKLVELDSRCSPYDLLQFCTSKGLTPYFVDSFSEGIGIVAFRKLNDLEKFIEVLNSTPAIPLLVGGLTFFSIDDTEKKGRKRKSVIDGNNSSSKHFKRDY
;
A
#
# COMPACT_ATOMS: atom_id res chain seq x y z
N MET A 1 15.46 -53.66 45.40
CA MET A 1 16.13 -52.60 44.62
C MET A 1 15.08 -51.56 44.33
N TYR A 2 15.04 -50.51 45.14
CA TYR A 2 14.24 -49.31 44.90
C TYR A 2 15.20 -48.28 44.30
N SER A 3 14.85 -47.74 43.14
CA SER A 3 15.60 -46.66 42.50
C SER A 3 14.60 -45.58 42.13
N ASP A 4 14.56 -44.63 43.05
CA ASP A 4 14.20 -43.22 43.00
C ASP A 4 13.82 -42.66 41.62
N ILE A 5 12.56 -42.24 41.54
CA ILE A 5 12.06 -41.26 40.59
C ILE A 5 12.54 -39.90 41.13
N MET A 6 13.48 -39.28 40.43
CA MET A 6 13.87 -37.89 40.69
C MET A 6 13.02 -36.97 39.83
N ASP A 7 12.37 -36.03 40.51
CA ASP A 7 11.62 -34.89 39.98
C ASP A 7 12.45 -34.07 38.97
N ASP A 8 11.86 -33.76 37.82
CA ASP A 8 12.36 -32.71 36.93
C ASP A 8 11.27 -31.64 36.83
N ASP A 9 11.51 -30.58 37.59
CA ASP A 9 10.64 -29.46 37.86
C ASP A 9 10.23 -28.76 36.55
N GLY A 10 8.91 -28.62 36.38
CA GLY A 10 8.28 -27.86 35.32
C GLY A 10 8.47 -26.36 35.50
N ASP A 11 9.68 -25.86 35.31
CA ASP A 11 9.98 -24.42 35.25
C ASP A 11 9.77 -23.89 33.83
N LYS A 12 8.52 -23.65 33.46
CA LYS A 12 8.18 -22.75 32.34
C LYS A 12 7.91 -21.36 32.88
N GLN A 13 8.98 -20.63 33.22
CA GLN A 13 8.87 -19.20 33.43
C GLN A 13 8.50 -18.52 32.11
N LEU A 14 7.24 -18.10 32.04
CA LEU A 14 6.72 -17.14 31.06
C LEU A 14 7.49 -15.83 31.24
N MET A 15 8.53 -15.66 30.42
CA MET A 15 9.23 -14.39 30.31
C MET A 15 8.42 -13.51 29.35
N GLU A 16 7.58 -12.64 29.91
CA GLU A 16 6.97 -11.54 29.16
C GLU A 16 8.10 -10.57 28.76
N PRO A 17 8.28 -10.25 27.47
CA PRO A 17 9.17 -9.16 27.11
C PRO A 17 8.48 -7.84 27.47
N ASP A 18 9.06 -7.14 28.44
CA ASP A 18 8.72 -5.77 28.82
C ASP A 18 8.58 -4.88 27.58
N SER A 19 7.34 -4.50 27.31
CA SER A 19 6.99 -3.47 26.33
C SER A 19 7.47 -2.13 26.87
N SER A 20 8.66 -1.72 26.44
CA SER A 20 9.09 -0.33 26.58
C SER A 20 8.31 0.50 25.56
N ASP A 21 7.25 1.15 26.04
CA ASP A 21 6.51 2.20 25.37
C ASP A 21 7.47 3.27 24.84
N ASN A 22 7.79 3.22 23.55
CA ASN A 22 8.33 4.39 22.85
C ASN A 22 7.29 4.90 21.87
N ASN A 23 6.54 5.86 22.40
CA ASN A 23 5.46 6.60 21.79
C ASN A 23 5.95 7.31 20.51
N ASN A 24 5.65 6.73 19.35
CA ASN A 24 5.63 7.50 18.11
C ASN A 24 4.24 7.38 17.49
N ASN A 25 3.40 8.34 17.85
CA ASN A 25 2.13 8.63 17.23
C ASN A 25 2.33 8.80 15.71
N ASN A 26 2.08 7.74 14.95
CA ASN A 26 1.84 7.83 13.51
C ASN A 26 0.82 6.76 13.07
N ASN A 27 -0.44 7.06 13.38
CA ASN A 27 -1.60 6.87 12.51
C ASN A 27 -1.60 5.60 11.62
N ASN A 28 -2.16 4.51 12.16
CA ASN A 28 -2.84 3.41 11.46
C ASN A 28 -2.36 3.04 10.04
N ASN A 29 -1.47 2.06 9.94
CA ASN A 29 -1.78 0.74 9.38
C ASN A 29 -0.55 -0.19 9.49
N ASN A 30 -0.68 -1.25 10.30
CA ASN A 30 0.29 -2.33 10.42
C ASN A 30 0.28 -3.19 9.14
N ASN A 31 0.99 -2.78 8.10
CA ASN A 31 1.17 -3.62 6.91
C ASN A 31 2.66 -3.75 6.63
N ASP A 32 3.15 -4.97 6.58
CA ASP A 32 4.38 -5.29 5.87
C ASP A 32 4.28 -4.64 4.48
N GLY A 33 5.06 -3.59 4.24
CA GLY A 33 4.78 -2.64 3.16
C GLY A 33 4.80 -3.29 1.77
N PHE A 34 3.75 -3.08 0.98
CA PHE A 34 3.72 -3.41 -0.44
C PHE A 34 3.81 -2.12 -1.26
N TYR A 35 4.37 -2.23 -2.46
CA TYR A 35 4.45 -1.15 -3.43
C TYR A 35 3.42 -1.41 -4.53
N SER A 36 2.38 -0.58 -4.58
CA SER A 36 1.26 -0.74 -5.51
C SER A 36 1.27 0.33 -6.60
N LEU A 37 0.82 -0.06 -7.79
CA LEU A 37 0.52 0.82 -8.91
C LEU A 37 -0.95 0.68 -9.28
N LYS A 38 -1.60 1.83 -9.52
CA LYS A 38 -2.93 1.88 -10.09
C LYS A 38 -2.86 2.22 -11.58
N LEU A 39 -3.51 1.40 -12.38
CA LEU A 39 -3.76 1.60 -13.79
C LEU A 39 -5.21 2.05 -13.97
N VAL A 40 -5.43 2.97 -14.89
CA VAL A 40 -6.77 3.47 -15.26
C VAL A 40 -6.96 3.35 -16.77
N GLU A 41 -8.20 3.54 -17.23
CA GLU A 41 -8.58 3.45 -18.65
C GLU A 41 -8.40 2.05 -19.25
N LEU A 42 -8.37 1.02 -18.41
CA LEU A 42 -8.43 -0.36 -18.87
C LEU A 42 -9.78 -0.63 -19.54
N ASP A 43 -9.78 -1.47 -20.56
CA ASP A 43 -10.99 -2.06 -21.10
C ASP A 43 -11.70 -2.83 -19.97
N SER A 44 -13.02 -2.67 -19.87
CA SER A 44 -13.87 -3.38 -18.90
C SER A 44 -13.71 -4.92 -18.92
N ARG A 45 -13.20 -5.48 -20.02
CA ARG A 45 -12.92 -6.90 -20.19
C ARG A 45 -11.56 -7.32 -19.62
N CYS A 46 -10.70 -6.37 -19.26
CA CYS A 46 -9.42 -6.65 -18.63
C CYS A 46 -9.64 -7.24 -17.25
N SER A 47 -9.33 -8.53 -17.12
CA SER A 47 -9.43 -9.29 -15.89
C SER A 47 -8.13 -9.24 -15.09
N PRO A 48 -8.14 -9.60 -13.80
CA PRO A 48 -6.92 -9.70 -13.00
C PRO A 48 -5.93 -10.71 -13.60
N TYR A 49 -6.43 -11.73 -14.30
CA TYR A 49 -5.60 -12.73 -14.97
C TYR A 49 -4.81 -12.16 -16.16
N ASP A 50 -5.38 -11.19 -16.89
CA ASP A 50 -4.68 -10.52 -17.99
C ASP A 50 -3.48 -9.73 -17.46
N LEU A 51 -3.68 -8.97 -16.38
CA LEU A 51 -2.62 -8.21 -15.70
C LEU A 51 -1.55 -9.13 -15.10
N LEU A 52 -1.96 -10.24 -14.47
CA LEU A 52 -1.06 -11.23 -13.90
C LEU A 52 -0.22 -11.92 -15.00
N GLN A 53 -0.86 -12.35 -16.09
CA GLN A 53 -0.19 -12.98 -17.22
C GLN A 53 0.79 -11.99 -17.88
N PHE A 54 0.41 -10.72 -18.01
CA PHE A 54 1.29 -9.69 -18.54
C PHE A 54 2.54 -9.51 -17.67
N CYS A 55 2.38 -9.37 -16.35
CA CYS A 55 3.52 -9.25 -15.43
C CYS A 55 4.46 -10.46 -15.53
N THR A 56 3.91 -11.66 -15.45
CA THR A 56 4.69 -12.91 -15.47
C THR A 56 5.38 -13.13 -16.81
N SER A 57 4.76 -12.75 -17.93
CA SER A 57 5.40 -12.77 -19.26
C SER A 57 6.63 -11.86 -19.39
N LYS A 58 6.75 -10.88 -18.49
CA LYS A 58 7.87 -9.95 -18.38
C LYS A 58 8.86 -10.33 -17.27
N GLY A 59 8.69 -11.51 -16.68
CA GLY A 59 9.54 -12.02 -15.60
C GLY A 59 9.27 -11.37 -14.23
N LEU A 60 8.13 -10.70 -14.06
CA LEU A 60 7.73 -10.05 -12.81
C LEU A 60 6.66 -10.90 -12.11
N THR A 61 6.81 -11.09 -10.80
CA THR A 61 5.85 -11.85 -9.99
C THR A 61 5.14 -10.89 -9.02
N PRO A 62 3.97 -10.36 -9.38
CA PRO A 62 3.23 -9.48 -8.49
C PRO A 62 2.76 -10.25 -7.25
N TYR A 63 2.71 -9.55 -6.13
CA TYR A 63 2.16 -10.08 -4.88
C TYR A 63 0.63 -10.05 -4.89
N PHE A 64 0.05 -9.01 -5.49
CA PHE A 64 -1.38 -8.82 -5.61
C PHE A 64 -1.71 -8.21 -6.96
N VAL A 65 -2.80 -8.67 -7.57
CA VAL A 65 -3.32 -8.15 -8.83
C VAL A 65 -4.84 -8.14 -8.74
N ASP A 66 -5.46 -7.04 -9.13
CA ASP A 66 -6.91 -6.92 -9.24
C ASP A 66 -7.31 -6.02 -10.40
N SER A 67 -8.53 -6.17 -10.89
CA SER A 67 -9.13 -5.30 -11.89
C SER A 67 -10.62 -5.13 -11.64
N PHE A 68 -11.12 -3.95 -11.99
CA PHE A 68 -12.48 -3.52 -11.75
C PHE A 68 -13.15 -3.16 -13.08
N SER A 69 -14.45 -3.43 -13.19
CA SER A 69 -15.24 -3.15 -14.39
C SER A 69 -15.26 -1.67 -14.81
N GLU A 70 -14.86 -0.76 -13.92
CA GLU A 70 -14.70 0.67 -14.17
C GLU A 70 -13.41 1.03 -14.92
N GLY A 71 -12.65 0.03 -15.40
CA GLY A 71 -11.40 0.22 -16.13
C GLY A 71 -10.23 0.56 -15.22
N ILE A 72 -10.28 0.10 -13.97
CA ILE A 72 -9.21 0.28 -12.98
C ILE A 72 -8.49 -1.06 -12.79
N GLY A 73 -7.16 -1.03 -12.72
CA GLY A 73 -6.33 -2.17 -12.36
C GLY A 73 -5.39 -1.82 -11.23
N ILE A 74 -5.13 -2.77 -10.34
CA ILE A 74 -4.16 -2.62 -9.26
C ILE A 74 -3.14 -3.74 -9.38
N VAL A 75 -1.86 -3.40 -9.34
CA VAL A 75 -0.75 -4.36 -9.30
C VAL A 75 0.16 -3.98 -8.14
N ALA A 76 0.45 -4.90 -7.23
CA ALA A 76 1.34 -4.65 -6.11
C ALA A 76 2.49 -5.65 -6.03
N PHE A 77 3.65 -5.18 -5.61
CA PHE A 77 4.88 -5.94 -5.45
C PHE A 77 5.42 -5.82 -4.02
N ARG A 78 6.15 -6.85 -3.56
CA ARG A 78 6.87 -6.80 -2.28
C ARG A 78 8.15 -5.97 -2.32
N LYS A 79 8.73 -5.79 -3.51
CA LYS A 79 10.01 -5.09 -3.71
C LYS A 79 9.79 -3.86 -4.59
N LEU A 80 10.31 -2.72 -4.15
CA LEU A 80 10.23 -1.46 -4.91
C LEU A 80 10.85 -1.60 -6.30
N ASN A 81 12.00 -2.27 -6.41
CA ASN A 81 12.68 -2.51 -7.68
C ASN A 81 11.81 -3.29 -8.70
N ASP A 82 10.92 -4.17 -8.24
CA ASP A 82 10.03 -4.91 -9.15
C ASP A 82 8.89 -4.00 -9.65
N LEU A 83 8.40 -3.08 -8.79
CA LEU A 83 7.48 -2.03 -9.20
C LEU A 83 8.13 -1.08 -10.22
N GLU A 84 9.36 -0.63 -9.99
CA GLU A 84 10.09 0.27 -10.91
C GLU A 84 10.27 -0.38 -12.28
N LYS A 85 10.69 -1.65 -12.32
CA LYS A 85 10.76 -2.43 -13.57
C LYS A 85 9.41 -2.55 -14.24
N PHE A 86 8.33 -2.74 -13.47
CA PHE A 86 6.99 -2.78 -14.04
C PHE A 86 6.60 -1.46 -14.70
N ILE A 87 6.93 -0.33 -14.08
CA ILE A 87 6.71 1.01 -14.65
C ILE A 87 7.51 1.19 -15.95
N GLU A 88 8.77 0.75 -15.99
CA GLU A 88 9.58 0.78 -17.22
C GLU A 88 8.96 -0.06 -18.35
N VAL A 89 8.47 -1.26 -18.02
CA VAL A 89 7.75 -2.12 -18.96
C VAL A 89 6.50 -1.44 -19.48
N LEU A 90 5.71 -0.81 -18.61
CA LEU A 90 4.50 -0.09 -19.00
C LEU A 90 4.82 1.11 -19.91
N ASN A 91 5.84 1.89 -19.59
CA ASN A 91 6.26 3.03 -20.41
C ASN A 91 6.77 2.64 -21.81
N SER A 92 7.27 1.41 -21.96
CA SER A 92 7.77 0.88 -23.25
C SER A 92 6.74 0.03 -24.00
N THR A 93 5.57 -0.21 -23.41
CA THR A 93 4.54 -1.08 -23.98
C THR A 93 3.28 -0.27 -24.31
N PRO A 94 2.82 -0.25 -25.58
CA PRO A 94 1.67 0.60 -25.96
C PRO A 94 0.32 0.08 -25.45
N ALA A 95 0.20 -1.22 -25.15
CA ALA A 95 -1.04 -1.86 -24.70
C ALA A 95 -0.78 -3.24 -24.07
N ILE A 96 -1.68 -3.71 -23.21
CA ILE A 96 -1.64 -5.03 -22.59
C ILE A 96 -2.52 -6.02 -23.39
N PRO A 97 -2.04 -7.23 -23.74
CA PRO A 97 -2.88 -8.24 -24.39
C PRO A 97 -3.94 -8.83 -23.46
N LEU A 98 -5.14 -9.06 -23.99
CA LEU A 98 -6.20 -9.77 -23.30
C LEU A 98 -6.18 -11.26 -23.65
N LEU A 99 -6.42 -12.13 -22.68
CA LEU A 99 -6.51 -13.59 -22.83
C LEU A 99 -7.69 -14.00 -23.72
N VAL A 100 -8.79 -13.25 -23.67
CA VAL A 100 -9.96 -13.44 -24.54
C VAL A 100 -9.77 -12.86 -25.96
N GLY A 101 -8.57 -12.37 -26.26
CA GLY A 101 -8.22 -11.73 -27.52
C GLY A 101 -8.43 -10.21 -27.49
N GLY A 102 -7.57 -9.50 -28.20
CA GLY A 102 -7.54 -8.04 -28.25
C GLY A 102 -6.49 -7.42 -27.33
N LEU A 103 -6.55 -6.10 -27.21
CA LEU A 103 -5.62 -5.28 -26.43
C LEU A 103 -6.41 -4.34 -25.53
N THR A 104 -5.85 -4.02 -24.37
CA THR A 104 -6.30 -2.92 -23.53
C THR A 104 -5.23 -1.85 -23.46
N PHE A 105 -5.65 -0.60 -23.62
CA PHE A 105 -4.82 0.55 -23.30
C PHE A 105 -4.88 0.81 -21.80
N PHE A 106 -3.98 1.65 -21.30
CA PHE A 106 -3.94 2.03 -19.91
C PHE A 106 -3.22 3.36 -19.75
N SER A 107 -3.50 4.02 -18.63
CA SER A 107 -2.72 5.14 -18.10
C SER A 107 -2.33 4.84 -16.66
N ILE A 108 -1.16 5.31 -16.21
CA ILE A 108 -0.75 5.20 -14.81
C ILE A 108 -1.43 6.31 -14.01
N ASP A 109 -2.09 5.96 -12.91
CA ASP A 109 -2.70 6.96 -12.03
C ASP A 109 -1.62 7.69 -11.22
N ASP A 110 -1.24 8.87 -11.70
CA ASP A 110 -0.24 9.76 -11.10
C ASP A 110 -0.76 10.56 -9.89
N THR A 111 -1.97 10.27 -9.38
CA THR A 111 -2.60 11.07 -8.31
C THR A 111 -1.85 11.08 -6.98
N GLU A 112 -0.91 10.16 -6.75
CA GLU A 112 -0.05 10.18 -5.56
C GLU A 112 1.01 11.29 -5.57
N LYS A 113 1.36 11.86 -6.73
CA LYS A 113 2.30 13.00 -6.80
C LYS A 113 1.73 14.29 -6.23
N LYS A 114 0.41 14.37 -6.04
CA LYS A 114 -0.24 15.50 -5.38
C LYS A 114 -0.64 15.09 -3.97
N GLY A 115 0.34 15.07 -3.08
CA GLY A 115 0.12 15.04 -1.64
C GLY A 115 -1.04 15.97 -1.30
N ARG A 116 -2.17 15.38 -0.92
CA ARG A 116 -3.40 16.08 -0.61
C ARG A 116 -3.09 16.95 0.60
N LYS A 117 -2.82 18.25 0.40
CA LYS A 117 -2.74 19.21 1.50
C LYS A 117 -4.11 19.17 2.18
N ARG A 118 -4.19 18.45 3.30
CA ARG A 118 -5.34 18.49 4.19
C ARG A 118 -5.44 19.95 4.63
N LYS A 119 -6.41 20.67 4.07
CA LYS A 119 -6.84 21.96 4.57
C LYS A 119 -7.36 21.67 5.97
N SER A 120 -6.55 21.92 7.00
CA SER A 120 -7.02 21.94 8.38
C SER A 120 -8.05 23.06 8.45
N VAL A 121 -9.32 22.69 8.37
CA VAL A 121 -10.40 23.55 8.84
C VAL A 121 -10.20 23.62 10.34
N ILE A 122 -9.57 24.70 10.78
CA ILE A 122 -9.47 25.04 12.20
C ILE A 122 -10.86 25.56 12.55
N ASP A 123 -11.71 24.65 13.02
CA ASP A 123 -12.97 25.03 13.67
C ASP A 123 -12.66 25.60 15.05
N GLY A 124 -13.11 26.85 15.24
CA GLY A 124 -13.57 27.40 16.50
C GLY A 124 -12.60 27.40 17.68
N ASN A 125 -12.09 28.59 18.03
CA ASN A 125 -12.47 29.22 19.30
C ASN A 125 -11.90 30.65 19.44
N ASN A 126 -12.83 31.58 19.65
CA ASN A 126 -12.75 32.75 20.53
C ASN A 126 -11.37 33.35 20.85
N SER A 127 -11.15 34.60 20.42
CA SER A 127 -11.03 35.69 21.40
C SER A 127 -11.08 37.06 20.73
N SER A 128 -12.11 37.82 21.09
CA SER A 128 -12.17 39.27 20.91
C SER A 128 -11.13 39.90 21.84
N SER A 129 -10.16 40.61 21.30
CA SER A 129 -9.49 41.69 22.03
C SER A 129 -9.13 42.82 21.08
N LYS A 130 -9.97 43.85 21.10
CA LYS A 130 -9.67 45.20 20.61
C LYS A 130 -8.36 45.67 21.23
N HIS A 131 -7.43 46.17 20.44
CA HIS A 131 -6.48 47.19 20.89
C HIS A 131 -6.27 48.23 19.80
N PHE A 132 -6.30 49.48 20.27
CA PHE A 132 -6.44 50.73 19.54
C PHE A 132 -5.24 51.06 18.66
N LYS A 133 -5.52 51.70 17.51
CA LYS A 133 -4.80 52.89 17.03
C LYS A 133 -5.70 53.63 16.04
N ARG A 134 -6.12 54.84 16.41
CA ARG A 134 -6.48 55.89 15.45
C ARG A 134 -5.83 57.17 15.98
N ASP A 135 -4.84 57.61 15.22
CA ASP A 135 -4.28 58.95 15.29
C ASP A 135 -5.30 59.95 14.70
N TYR A 136 -5.22 61.18 15.23
CA TYR A 136 -6.06 62.39 15.05
C TYR A 136 -7.10 62.65 16.13
#